data_AF-A0AAW0D0P9-F1
#
_entry.id   AF-A0AAW0D0P9-F1
#
_cell.length_a   1.000
_cell.length_b   1.000
_cell.length_c   1.000
_cell.angle_alpha   90.00
_cell.angle_beta   90.00
_cell.angle_gamma   90.00
#
_symmetry.space_group_name_H-M   'P 1'
#
loop_
_entity.id
_entity.type
_entity.pdbx_description
1 polymer ?
#
loop_
_entity_poly.entity_id
_entity_poly.type
_entity_poly.pdbx_seq_one_letter_code
_entity_poly.pdbx_strand_id
1 'polypeptide(L)'
;MADVTDAIKCTEVNIESFEVPAGKTFELDLLQGTTVNMNGNITFGFSNWAGPLFLVSGKDITFNGNGYTFDGNGPAYWDGKGLNNGTTKPAPMMKIKISGIYQEVVVLNSPARAYSVDSSAPLLMTSLTVDNSAGDKPNNNSDGKAAGHNTDGFDVSASNLVISNSNVHNQVTPPVLLVNFLSAQYIVPRMTVWLLIKVLMSPLLATPAPEVMVSQSQQAFRIKTVKSATNSSVSGVHYSGNTATGCTKYGVIIDQSYPSTLGQPGNGVTISDIDFSGSKTNIVVGSDAERVAVNCGSGTCTGTWDWSELEVSGGKAGNITGFSGITGFSQT
;
A
#
# COMPACT_ATOMS: atom_id res chain seq x y z
N MET A 1 -7.54 5.75 29.15
CA MET A 1 -7.97 6.84 28.23
C MET A 1 -8.10 8.20 28.92
N ALA A 2 -8.34 8.31 30.23
CA ALA A 2 -8.35 9.63 30.90
C ALA A 2 -7.03 10.40 30.67
N ASP A 3 -5.89 9.70 30.70
CA ASP A 3 -4.56 10.29 30.49
C ASP A 3 -4.35 10.83 29.07
N VAL A 4 -5.10 10.35 28.07
CA VAL A 4 -5.02 10.84 26.68
C VAL A 4 -5.42 12.30 26.61
N THR A 5 -6.46 12.70 27.34
CA THR A 5 -6.97 14.08 27.35
C THR A 5 -5.95 15.09 27.85
N ASP A 6 -5.03 14.66 28.72
CA ASP A 6 -3.95 15.53 29.21
C ASP A 6 -2.71 15.42 28.33
N ALA A 7 -2.37 14.23 27.84
CA ALA A 7 -1.23 14.00 26.96
C ALA A 7 -1.33 14.83 25.65
N ILE A 8 -2.50 14.91 25.02
CA ILE A 8 -2.67 15.66 23.76
C ILE A 8 -2.49 17.18 23.90
N LYS A 9 -2.36 17.70 25.13
CA LYS A 9 -2.05 19.11 25.42
C LYS A 9 -0.54 19.35 25.57
N CYS A 10 0.27 18.31 25.50
CA CYS A 10 1.72 18.37 25.61
C CYS A 10 2.38 18.39 24.23
N THR A 11 3.58 18.97 24.15
CA THR A 11 4.44 18.90 22.95
C THR A 11 5.35 17.67 22.97
N GLU A 12 5.33 16.90 24.06
CA GLU A 12 5.99 15.61 24.18
C GLU A 12 4.98 14.61 24.76
N VAL A 13 4.78 13.50 24.06
CA VAL A 13 3.82 12.45 24.44
C VAL A 13 4.56 11.10 24.46
N ASN A 14 4.57 10.47 25.63
CA ASN A 14 5.14 9.13 25.81
C ASN A 14 4.02 8.10 25.91
N ILE A 15 4.03 7.11 25.02
CA ILE A 15 3.03 6.05 24.93
C ILE A 15 3.62 4.78 25.56
N GLU A 16 3.21 4.49 26.79
CA GLU A 16 3.57 3.26 27.49
C GLU A 16 2.76 2.06 26.98
N SER A 17 3.11 0.85 27.42
CA SER A 17 2.36 -0.37 27.10
C SER A 17 0.97 -0.37 27.72
N PHE A 18 -0.07 -0.61 26.92
CA PHE A 18 -1.42 -0.87 27.42
C PHE A 18 -2.30 -1.59 26.39
N GLU A 19 -3.44 -2.11 26.85
CA GLU A 19 -4.51 -2.63 26.00
C GLU A 19 -5.60 -1.57 25.81
N VAL A 20 -5.93 -1.28 24.56
CA VAL A 20 -7.09 -0.47 24.19
C VAL A 20 -8.35 -1.33 24.36
N PRO A 21 -9.35 -0.91 25.15
CA PRO A 21 -10.56 -1.69 25.37
C PRO A 21 -11.30 -2.03 24.07
N ALA A 22 -11.98 -3.17 24.05
CA ALA A 22 -12.77 -3.65 22.93
C ALA A 22 -13.75 -2.58 22.40
N GLY A 23 -13.76 -2.37 21.08
CA GLY A 23 -14.67 -1.43 20.42
C GLY A 23 -14.37 0.05 20.66
N LYS A 24 -13.14 0.39 21.08
CA LYS A 24 -12.68 1.78 21.28
C LYS A 24 -11.54 2.12 20.34
N THR A 25 -11.49 3.39 19.94
CA THR A 25 -10.36 3.98 19.22
C THR A 25 -9.36 4.55 20.22
N PHE A 26 -8.08 4.29 20.00
CA PHE A 26 -7.01 5.09 20.60
C PHE A 26 -6.75 6.30 19.71
N GLU A 27 -7.13 7.48 20.19
CA GLU A 27 -7.13 8.72 19.42
C GLU A 27 -6.17 9.75 20.00
N LEU A 28 -5.35 10.36 19.16
CA LEU A 28 -4.40 11.42 19.51
C LEU A 28 -4.61 12.63 18.57
N ASP A 29 -5.17 13.71 19.11
CA ASP A 29 -5.28 15.00 18.41
C ASP A 29 -4.21 15.97 18.92
N LEU A 30 -3.05 15.97 18.26
CA LEU A 30 -1.82 16.52 18.79
C LEU A 30 -1.65 18.01 18.47
N LEU A 31 -1.03 18.75 19.40
CA LEU A 31 -0.56 20.09 19.15
C LEU A 31 0.49 20.12 18.03
N GLN A 32 0.60 21.25 17.34
CA GLN A 32 1.61 21.43 16.31
C GLN A 32 3.03 21.28 16.91
N GLY A 33 3.93 20.59 16.21
CA GLY A 33 5.32 20.41 16.66
C GLY A 33 5.49 19.29 17.69
N THR A 34 4.44 18.54 18.02
CA THR A 34 4.50 17.51 19.06
C THR A 34 5.42 16.35 18.64
N THR A 35 6.26 15.92 19.58
CA THR A 35 7.01 14.67 19.48
C THR A 35 6.30 13.58 20.27
N VAL A 36 6.06 12.44 19.63
CA VAL A 36 5.47 11.25 20.25
C VAL A 36 6.53 10.15 20.29
N ASN A 37 6.70 9.51 21.44
CA ASN A 37 7.57 8.35 21.60
C ASN A 37 6.78 7.15 22.10
N MET A 38 6.85 6.04 21.38
CA MET A 38 6.41 4.76 21.92
C MET A 38 7.49 4.19 22.84
N ASN A 39 7.06 3.76 24.02
CA ASN A 39 7.84 3.11 25.06
C ASN A 39 7.33 1.70 25.38
N GLY A 40 6.25 1.26 24.72
CA GLY A 40 5.67 -0.06 24.90
C GLY A 40 4.74 -0.46 23.77
N ASN A 41 4.40 -1.74 23.74
CA ASN A 41 3.47 -2.30 22.77
C ASN A 41 2.02 -1.96 23.12
N ILE A 42 1.21 -1.72 22.09
CA ILE A 42 -0.23 -1.50 22.20
C ILE A 42 -0.97 -2.70 21.63
N THR A 43 -1.96 -3.19 22.37
CA THR A 43 -2.87 -4.25 21.91
C THR A 43 -4.30 -3.73 21.87
N PHE A 44 -5.15 -4.37 21.07
CA PHE A 44 -6.56 -3.99 20.94
C PHE A 44 -7.50 -5.14 21.30
N GLY A 45 -8.43 -4.86 22.23
CA GLY A 45 -9.50 -5.78 22.59
C GLY A 45 -10.41 -6.10 21.40
N PHE A 46 -10.88 -7.36 21.32
CA PHE A 46 -11.71 -7.83 20.22
C PHE A 46 -13.13 -7.27 20.28
N SER A 47 -13.61 -6.70 19.17
CA SER A 47 -15.02 -6.35 18.95
C SER A 47 -15.31 -6.31 17.46
N ASN A 48 -16.52 -6.70 17.03
CA ASN A 48 -16.94 -6.53 15.63
C ASN A 48 -17.48 -5.11 15.42
N TRP A 49 -16.67 -4.22 14.85
CA TRP A 49 -17.03 -2.82 14.58
C TRP A 49 -16.18 -2.24 13.44
N ALA A 50 -16.52 -1.04 12.96
CA ALA A 50 -15.91 -0.46 11.78
C ALA A 50 -14.48 0.09 11.98
N GLY A 51 -14.07 0.37 13.23
CA GLY A 51 -12.82 1.07 13.52
C GLY A 51 -12.88 2.57 13.20
N PRO A 52 -11.72 3.26 13.11
CA PRO A 52 -10.36 2.72 13.18
C PRO A 52 -9.94 2.30 14.59
N LEU A 53 -8.89 1.47 14.69
CA LEU A 53 -8.29 1.10 15.99
C LEU A 53 -7.46 2.26 16.56
N PHE A 54 -6.60 2.86 15.73
CA PHE A 54 -5.78 4.02 16.08
C PHE A 54 -6.05 5.19 15.13
N LEU A 55 -6.13 6.39 15.68
CA LEU A 55 -6.26 7.64 14.94
C LEU A 55 -5.27 8.67 15.49
N VAL A 56 -4.45 9.24 14.61
CA VAL A 56 -3.56 10.35 14.97
C VAL A 56 -3.74 11.51 13.99
N SER A 57 -3.91 12.72 14.54
CA SER A 57 -3.97 13.98 13.81
C SER A 57 -3.02 15.01 14.42
N GLY A 58 -2.57 15.95 13.59
CA GLY A 58 -1.64 16.99 14.01
C GLY A 58 -0.84 17.56 12.85
N LYS A 59 -0.09 18.63 13.11
CA LYS A 59 0.78 19.25 12.12
C LYS A 59 2.21 19.26 12.64
N ASP A 60 3.16 19.02 11.75
CA ASP A 60 4.58 19.02 12.10
C ASP A 60 4.87 18.07 13.27
N ILE A 61 4.38 16.84 13.16
CA ILE A 61 4.48 15.81 14.20
C ILE A 61 5.71 14.97 13.91
N THR A 62 6.48 14.67 14.97
CA THR A 62 7.50 13.61 14.94
C THR A 62 6.99 12.43 15.75
N PHE A 63 6.58 11.35 15.08
CA PHE A 63 6.09 10.14 15.71
C PHE A 63 7.16 9.05 15.65
N ASN A 64 7.76 8.73 16.80
CA ASN A 64 8.78 7.72 16.98
C ASN A 64 8.16 6.43 17.52
N GLY A 65 8.07 5.42 16.66
CA GLY A 65 7.63 4.08 17.04
C GLY A 65 8.67 3.29 17.83
N ASN A 66 9.95 3.63 17.72
CA ASN A 66 11.07 2.98 18.42
C ASN A 66 11.09 1.43 18.27
N GLY A 67 10.50 0.89 17.19
CA GLY A 67 10.34 -0.55 16.96
C GLY A 67 9.21 -1.21 17.75
N TYR A 68 8.41 -0.47 18.52
CA TYR A 68 7.26 -1.01 19.24
C TYR A 68 6.07 -1.29 18.32
N THR A 69 5.22 -2.18 18.82
CA THR A 69 4.15 -2.82 18.04
C THR A 69 2.77 -2.31 18.43
N PHE A 70 1.94 -2.06 17.43
CA PHE A 70 0.49 -2.09 17.54
C PHE A 70 0.00 -3.47 17.04
N ASP A 71 -0.57 -4.30 17.91
CA ASP A 71 -1.16 -5.60 17.55
C ASP A 71 -2.68 -5.50 17.42
N GLY A 72 -3.17 -5.57 16.19
CA GLY A 72 -4.58 -5.41 15.84
C GLY A 72 -5.45 -6.63 16.15
N ASN A 73 -4.87 -7.73 16.63
CA ASN A 73 -5.57 -8.97 16.94
C ASN A 73 -6.30 -9.60 15.73
N GLY A 74 -5.72 -9.45 14.54
CA GLY A 74 -6.24 -9.92 13.25
C GLY A 74 -6.75 -11.36 13.22
N PRO A 75 -6.04 -12.37 13.80
CA PRO A 75 -6.51 -13.75 13.86
C PRO A 75 -7.91 -13.95 14.45
N ALA A 76 -8.37 -13.06 15.34
CA ALA A 76 -9.72 -13.12 15.90
C ALA A 76 -10.81 -12.73 14.89
N TYR A 77 -10.44 -12.03 13.81
CA TYR A 77 -11.36 -11.54 12.78
C TYR A 77 -11.31 -12.37 11.49
N TRP A 78 -10.14 -12.89 11.14
CA TRP A 78 -9.85 -13.46 9.84
C TRP A 78 -10.68 -14.72 9.51
N ASP A 79 -11.38 -14.64 8.38
CA ASP A 79 -12.35 -15.62 7.87
C ASP A 79 -12.17 -15.90 6.37
N GLY A 80 -11.02 -15.49 5.80
CA GLY A 80 -10.72 -15.61 4.37
C GLY A 80 -11.61 -14.76 3.45
N LYS A 81 -12.45 -13.88 3.99
CA LYS A 81 -13.41 -13.06 3.24
C LYS A 81 -13.12 -11.56 3.32
N GLY A 82 -12.33 -11.14 4.31
CA GLY A 82 -11.85 -9.77 4.46
C GLY A 82 -13.00 -8.79 4.62
N LEU A 83 -13.00 -7.72 3.83
CA LEU A 83 -14.04 -6.68 3.80
C LEU A 83 -15.14 -6.92 2.78
N ASN A 84 -15.00 -7.97 1.95
CA ASN A 84 -15.98 -8.27 0.91
C ASN A 84 -17.25 -8.92 1.47
N ASN A 85 -17.13 -9.69 2.56
CA ASN A 85 -18.22 -10.38 3.25
C ASN A 85 -17.74 -10.88 4.64
N GLY A 86 -18.60 -11.56 5.39
CA GLY A 86 -18.26 -12.20 6.66
C GLY A 86 -18.46 -11.29 7.86
N THR A 87 -17.59 -11.43 8.88
CA THR A 87 -17.66 -10.61 10.10
C THR A 87 -17.23 -9.17 9.82
N THR A 88 -17.78 -8.21 10.56
CA THR A 88 -17.30 -6.82 10.53
C THR A 88 -15.92 -6.72 11.17
N LYS A 89 -14.97 -6.11 10.46
CA LYS A 89 -13.56 -5.99 10.87
C LYS A 89 -13.18 -4.51 10.95
N PRO A 90 -12.49 -4.06 12.01
CA PRO A 90 -12.00 -2.69 12.10
C PRO A 90 -11.07 -2.37 10.91
N ALA A 91 -11.41 -1.35 10.11
CA ALA A 91 -10.64 -1.01 8.92
C ALA A 91 -10.78 0.48 8.53
N PRO A 92 -9.70 1.27 8.48
CA PRO A 92 -8.30 0.84 8.67
C PRO A 92 -7.98 0.56 10.14
N MET A 93 -6.87 -0.13 10.40
CA MET A 93 -6.29 -0.24 11.75
C MET A 93 -5.70 1.11 12.18
N MET A 94 -4.83 1.68 11.35
CA MET A 94 -4.09 2.92 11.61
C MET A 94 -4.61 4.03 10.69
N LYS A 95 -5.28 5.05 11.25
CA LYS A 95 -5.69 6.25 10.50
C LYS A 95 -4.69 7.39 10.79
N ILE A 96 -3.90 7.74 9.78
CA ILE A 96 -2.81 8.71 9.88
C ILE A 96 -3.25 10.02 9.19
N LYS A 97 -3.42 11.07 9.99
CA LYS A 97 -3.82 12.42 9.55
C LYS A 97 -2.83 13.49 10.01
N ILE A 98 -1.55 13.12 10.07
CA ILE A 98 -0.46 14.03 10.45
C ILE A 98 0.34 14.51 9.25
N SER A 99 1.08 15.60 9.43
CA SER A 99 2.25 15.94 8.62
C SER A 99 3.52 15.82 9.48
N GLY A 100 4.70 15.80 8.86
CA GLY A 100 5.98 15.65 9.56
C GLY A 100 6.63 14.29 9.31
N ILE A 101 7.04 13.60 10.37
CA ILE A 101 7.75 12.31 10.31
C ILE A 101 7.00 11.27 11.14
N TYR A 102 6.82 10.08 10.57
CA TYR A 102 6.27 8.91 11.23
C TYR A 102 7.20 7.73 10.97
N GLN A 103 7.82 7.19 12.01
CA GLN A 103 8.92 6.26 11.82
C GLN A 103 8.94 5.10 12.80
N GLU A 104 9.52 3.97 12.37
CA GLU A 104 9.85 2.82 13.23
C GLU A 104 8.65 2.19 13.95
N VAL A 105 7.45 2.28 13.39
CA VAL A 105 6.26 1.63 13.93
C VAL A 105 6.07 0.25 13.32
N VAL A 106 5.82 -0.74 14.17
CA VAL A 106 5.40 -2.09 13.77
C VAL A 106 3.88 -2.20 13.90
N VAL A 107 3.21 -2.56 12.81
CA VAL A 107 1.81 -3.00 12.78
C VAL A 107 1.80 -4.50 12.62
N LEU A 108 1.23 -5.19 13.60
CA LEU A 108 1.09 -6.64 13.61
C LEU A 108 -0.39 -7.00 13.50
N ASN A 109 -0.70 -7.98 12.65
CA ASN A 109 -2.01 -8.62 12.58
C ASN A 109 -3.17 -7.61 12.45
N SER A 110 -3.17 -6.76 11.42
CA SER A 110 -4.29 -5.87 11.15
C SER A 110 -5.56 -6.66 10.78
N PRO A 111 -6.74 -6.36 11.37
CA PRO A 111 -7.99 -7.11 11.08
C PRO A 111 -8.36 -7.13 9.59
N ALA A 112 -8.09 -6.03 8.90
CA ALA A 112 -8.09 -5.90 7.45
C ALA A 112 -7.01 -4.88 7.09
N ARG A 113 -7.36 -3.77 6.43
CA ARG A 113 -6.45 -2.72 5.95
C ARG A 113 -5.64 -2.12 7.11
N ALA A 114 -4.32 -2.06 6.98
CA ALA A 114 -3.39 -1.56 7.99
C ALA A 114 -3.41 -0.03 8.05
N TYR A 115 -2.72 0.67 7.16
CA TYR A 115 -2.67 2.14 7.15
C TYR A 115 -3.68 2.77 6.20
N SER A 116 -4.39 3.80 6.66
CA SER A 116 -5.01 4.82 5.81
C SER A 116 -4.33 6.16 6.07
N VAL A 117 -3.67 6.68 5.05
CA VAL A 117 -2.89 7.93 5.11
C VAL A 117 -3.64 9.04 4.41
N ASP A 118 -3.93 10.09 5.15
CA ASP A 118 -4.71 11.26 4.74
C ASP A 118 -4.00 12.52 5.24
N SER A 119 -2.90 12.86 4.57
CA SER A 119 -2.08 14.02 4.90
C SER A 119 -2.28 15.15 3.89
N SER A 120 -2.54 16.35 4.40
CA SER A 120 -2.68 17.58 3.62
C SER A 120 -1.36 18.35 3.44
N ALA A 121 -0.26 17.86 4.01
CA ALA A 121 1.05 18.51 4.03
C ALA A 121 2.18 17.45 3.95
N PRO A 122 3.46 17.85 3.80
CA PRO A 122 4.56 16.89 3.68
C PRO A 122 4.58 15.88 4.83
N LEU A 123 4.63 14.59 4.50
CA LEU A 123 4.75 13.50 5.46
C LEU A 123 5.81 12.50 4.98
N LEU A 124 6.77 12.19 5.85
CA LEU A 124 7.71 11.08 5.69
C LEU A 124 7.27 9.92 6.60
N MET A 125 7.02 8.76 6.01
CA MET A 125 6.72 7.50 6.70
C MET A 125 7.88 6.52 6.47
N THR A 126 8.78 6.32 7.42
CA THR A 126 10.01 5.54 7.19
C THR A 126 10.19 4.39 8.18
N SER A 127 10.86 3.32 7.76
CA SER A 127 11.25 2.23 8.65
C SER A 127 10.04 1.52 9.29
N LEU A 128 8.93 1.42 8.57
CA LEU A 128 7.69 0.82 9.07
C LEU A 128 7.65 -0.66 8.77
N THR A 129 6.99 -1.42 9.64
CA THR A 129 6.69 -2.85 9.39
C THR A 129 5.19 -3.06 9.44
N VAL A 130 4.63 -3.75 8.44
CA VAL A 130 3.28 -4.32 8.49
C VAL A 130 3.43 -5.83 8.36
N ASP A 131 3.24 -6.56 9.45
CA ASP A 131 3.32 -8.01 9.47
C ASP A 131 1.93 -8.62 9.65
N ASN A 132 1.40 -9.16 8.56
CA ASN A 132 0.18 -9.96 8.55
C ASN A 132 0.48 -11.41 8.12
N SER A 133 1.72 -11.89 8.23
CA SER A 133 2.14 -13.22 7.77
C SER A 133 1.32 -14.36 8.38
N ALA A 134 0.81 -14.19 9.60
CA ALA A 134 -0.09 -15.15 10.23
C ALA A 134 -1.37 -15.40 9.42
N GLY A 135 -1.82 -14.42 8.63
CA GLY A 135 -3.02 -14.53 7.79
C GLY A 135 -2.81 -15.35 6.52
N ASP A 136 -1.58 -15.72 6.15
CA ASP A 136 -1.32 -16.61 5.00
C ASP A 136 -1.86 -18.02 5.24
N LYS A 137 -1.85 -18.47 6.50
CA LYS A 137 -2.31 -19.81 6.86
C LYS A 137 -3.84 -19.85 6.93
N PRO A 138 -4.46 -20.96 6.50
CA PRO A 138 -5.87 -21.17 6.77
C PRO A 138 -6.14 -21.33 8.26
N ASN A 139 -7.38 -21.04 8.65
CA ASN A 139 -7.92 -21.31 9.97
C ASN A 139 -9.31 -21.96 9.85
N ASN A 140 -9.94 -22.23 11.00
CA ASN A 140 -11.26 -22.89 11.05
C ASN A 140 -12.38 -22.07 10.40
N ASN A 141 -12.16 -20.78 10.11
CA ASN A 141 -13.15 -19.87 9.55
C ASN A 141 -12.91 -19.54 8.07
N SER A 142 -11.81 -20.00 7.47
CA SER A 142 -11.36 -19.57 6.13
C SER A 142 -11.56 -20.60 5.02
N ASP A 143 -12.27 -21.70 5.29
CA ASP A 143 -12.59 -22.75 4.30
C ASP A 143 -11.34 -23.29 3.55
N GLY A 144 -10.21 -23.44 4.26
CA GLY A 144 -8.94 -23.91 3.70
C GLY A 144 -8.17 -22.88 2.86
N LYS A 145 -8.65 -21.64 2.76
CA LYS A 145 -7.94 -20.51 2.13
C LYS A 145 -7.11 -19.75 3.16
N ALA A 146 -6.19 -18.89 2.71
CA ALA A 146 -5.55 -17.91 3.60
C ALA A 146 -6.61 -17.18 4.45
N ALA A 147 -6.36 -17.08 5.75
CA ALA A 147 -7.31 -16.50 6.69
C ALA A 147 -7.40 -14.98 6.53
N GLY A 148 -6.26 -14.30 6.35
CA GLY A 148 -6.20 -12.88 6.09
C GLY A 148 -6.66 -12.55 4.67
N HIS A 149 -7.41 -11.46 4.52
CA HIS A 149 -7.86 -10.95 3.23
C HIS A 149 -8.18 -9.45 3.35
N ASN A 150 -7.92 -8.67 2.31
CA ASN A 150 -7.98 -7.19 2.35
C ASN A 150 -7.10 -6.55 3.45
N THR A 151 -5.92 -7.14 3.68
CA THR A 151 -4.94 -6.64 4.66
C THR A 151 -3.97 -5.63 4.04
N ASP A 152 -4.53 -4.62 3.35
CA ASP A 152 -3.81 -3.60 2.61
C ASP A 152 -2.73 -2.93 3.48
N GLY A 153 -1.49 -2.80 2.96
CA GLY A 153 -0.40 -2.20 3.73
C GLY A 153 -0.60 -0.70 3.94
N PHE A 154 -0.71 0.04 2.82
CA PHE A 154 -0.94 1.49 2.80
C PHE A 154 -2.03 1.86 1.79
N ASP A 155 -3.14 2.39 2.29
CA ASP A 155 -4.14 3.11 1.51
C ASP A 155 -3.85 4.61 1.60
N VAL A 156 -3.52 5.24 0.47
CA VAL A 156 -3.04 6.63 0.46
C VAL A 156 -4.05 7.56 -0.24
N SER A 157 -4.31 8.68 0.40
CA SER A 157 -4.97 9.86 -0.17
C SER A 157 -4.21 11.10 0.29
N ALA A 158 -3.05 11.35 -0.32
CA ALA A 158 -2.14 12.44 0.04
C ALA A 158 -1.44 13.02 -1.20
N SER A 159 -0.90 14.24 -1.08
CA SER A 159 -0.26 14.97 -2.19
C SER A 159 1.26 15.18 -2.05
N ASN A 160 1.80 14.96 -0.86
CA ASN A 160 3.23 15.08 -0.57
C ASN A 160 3.63 14.06 0.51
N LEU A 161 3.52 12.80 0.14
CA LEU A 161 3.88 11.67 1.00
C LEU A 161 5.16 11.05 0.46
N VAL A 162 6.07 10.67 1.36
CA VAL A 162 7.14 9.73 1.09
C VAL A 162 6.97 8.57 2.07
N ILE A 163 6.80 7.35 1.58
CA ILE A 163 7.03 6.14 2.39
C ILE A 163 8.40 5.62 2.00
N SER A 164 9.23 5.16 2.94
CA SER A 164 10.55 4.62 2.64
C SER A 164 10.99 3.52 3.61
N ASN A 165 11.96 2.70 3.22
CA ASN A 165 12.63 1.72 4.09
C ASN A 165 11.66 0.80 4.86
N SER A 166 10.52 0.46 4.26
CA SER A 166 9.41 -0.20 4.95
C SER A 166 9.22 -1.63 4.48
N ASN A 167 8.82 -2.51 5.39
CA ASN A 167 8.49 -3.89 5.12
C ASN A 167 6.98 -4.11 5.25
N VAL A 168 6.40 -4.80 4.28
CA VAL A 168 5.00 -5.20 4.32
C VAL A 168 4.96 -6.68 3.97
N HIS A 169 4.30 -7.49 4.79
CA HIS A 169 3.87 -8.85 4.49
C HIS A 169 2.35 -8.89 4.68
N ASN A 170 1.59 -9.14 3.62
CA ASN A 170 0.13 -9.13 3.70
C ASN A 170 -0.58 -10.06 2.70
N GLN A 171 -1.92 -10.15 2.79
CA GLN A 171 -2.81 -10.97 1.96
C GLN A 171 -3.80 -10.11 1.17
N VAL A 172 -3.28 -9.15 0.41
CA VAL A 172 -4.08 -8.48 -0.62
C VAL A 172 -4.17 -9.38 -1.85
N THR A 173 -5.12 -9.14 -2.75
CA THR A 173 -4.99 -9.62 -4.14
C THR A 173 -4.51 -8.46 -5.02
N PRO A 174 -3.19 -8.36 -5.32
CA PRO A 174 -2.08 -9.26 -4.94
C PRO A 174 -1.45 -8.95 -3.57
N PRO A 175 -0.88 -9.94 -2.86
CA PRO A 175 -0.11 -9.70 -1.65
C PRO A 175 1.15 -8.97 -2.11
N VAL A 176 1.62 -7.95 -1.37
CA VAL A 176 2.85 -7.22 -1.72
C VAL A 176 3.82 -7.44 -0.58
N LEU A 177 4.87 -8.24 -0.83
CA LEU A 177 5.98 -8.43 0.08
C LEU A 177 7.09 -7.43 -0.29
N LEU A 178 7.33 -6.45 0.60
CA LEU A 178 8.26 -5.30 0.53
C LEU A 178 7.82 -4.10 -0.35
N VAL A 179 7.77 -2.91 0.26
CA VAL A 179 7.56 -1.62 -0.43
C VAL A 179 8.60 -0.64 0.11
N ASN A 180 9.68 -0.43 -0.63
CA ASN A 180 10.78 0.39 -0.14
C ASN A 180 10.67 1.88 -0.47
N PHE A 181 9.79 2.32 -1.39
CA PHE A 181 9.47 3.75 -1.53
C PHE A 181 8.02 3.95 -1.98
N LEU A 182 7.34 5.06 -1.65
CA LEU A 182 6.10 5.55 -2.29
C LEU A 182 6.11 7.07 -2.26
N SER A 183 5.91 7.72 -3.40
CA SER A 183 5.57 9.15 -3.44
C SER A 183 4.29 9.35 -4.23
N ALA A 184 3.31 10.01 -3.61
CA ALA A 184 2.00 10.23 -4.20
C ALA A 184 1.71 11.72 -4.34
N GLN A 185 1.34 12.11 -5.54
CA GLN A 185 0.55 13.31 -5.82
C GLN A 185 -0.57 12.85 -6.76
N TYR A 186 -1.84 12.93 -6.33
CA TYR A 186 -3.06 13.28 -7.08
C TYR A 186 -4.34 12.84 -6.32
N ILE A 187 -5.27 13.80 -6.17
CA ILE A 187 -6.66 13.71 -5.62
C ILE A 187 -7.59 13.57 -6.85
N VAL A 188 -8.61 12.70 -6.97
CA VAL A 188 -10.00 12.72 -6.43
C VAL A 188 -10.74 11.35 -6.69
N PRO A 189 -12.01 11.15 -6.27
CA PRO A 189 -12.46 10.24 -5.21
C PRO A 189 -12.73 8.78 -5.67
N ARG A 190 -12.33 7.81 -4.85
CA ARG A 190 -12.60 6.36 -4.95
C ARG A 190 -11.78 5.59 -6.00
N MET A 191 -10.46 5.69 -5.91
CA MET A 191 -9.55 4.73 -6.56
C MET A 191 -8.54 4.19 -5.55
N THR A 192 -8.54 2.86 -5.37
CA THR A 192 -7.43 2.15 -4.71
C THR A 192 -6.34 1.93 -5.76
N VAL A 193 -5.38 2.86 -5.83
CA VAL A 193 -4.16 2.71 -6.63
C VAL A 193 -3.22 1.76 -5.88
N TRP A 194 -2.85 0.65 -6.50
CA TRP A 194 -1.87 -0.30 -5.96
C TRP A 194 -0.49 0.09 -6.47
N LEU A 195 0.16 0.99 -5.73
CA LEU A 195 1.56 1.39 -5.83
C LEU A 195 1.96 2.26 -7.05
N LEU A 196 2.35 3.50 -6.74
CA LEU A 196 2.85 4.55 -7.62
C LEU A 196 4.02 5.21 -6.88
N ILE A 197 5.22 5.24 -7.45
CA ILE A 197 6.44 5.72 -6.79
C ILE A 197 7.24 6.56 -7.77
N LYS A 198 7.81 7.67 -7.31
CA LYS A 198 8.93 8.41 -7.90
C LYS A 198 9.97 8.65 -6.79
N VAL A 199 11.24 8.28 -6.99
CA VAL A 199 12.30 8.47 -5.98
C VAL A 199 13.20 9.66 -6.32
N LEU A 200 13.55 10.45 -5.30
CA LEU A 200 14.64 11.42 -5.30
C LEU A 200 15.75 10.86 -4.39
N MET A 201 16.96 10.65 -4.90
CA MET A 201 18.07 10.10 -4.11
C MET A 201 18.46 11.04 -2.96
N SER A 202 18.67 10.48 -1.75
CA SER A 202 19.46 11.14 -0.69
C SER A 202 20.81 10.40 -0.52
N PRO A 203 21.92 11.13 -0.30
CA PRO A 203 23.29 10.64 -0.53
C PRO A 203 23.88 9.72 0.55
N LEU A 204 23.09 9.11 1.42
CA LEU A 204 23.58 8.19 2.45
C LEU A 204 23.11 6.76 2.16
N LEU A 205 23.94 6.00 1.43
CA LEU A 205 24.19 4.55 1.56
C LEU A 205 24.92 4.06 0.28
N ALA A 206 26.14 3.56 0.46
CA ALA A 206 27.12 3.31 -0.60
C ALA A 206 27.01 1.92 -1.28
N THR A 207 25.79 1.43 -1.52
CA THR A 207 25.52 0.25 -2.38
C THR A 207 24.17 0.43 -3.08
N PRO A 208 24.04 0.19 -4.41
CA PRO A 208 22.74 0.27 -5.08
C PRO A 208 21.91 -0.98 -4.73
N ALA A 209 21.15 -0.92 -3.64
CA ALA A 209 20.07 -1.86 -3.39
C ALA A 209 18.89 -1.55 -4.33
N PRO A 210 18.09 -2.55 -4.75
CA PRO A 210 16.90 -2.28 -5.57
C PRO A 210 15.92 -1.36 -4.83
N GLU A 211 15.30 -0.43 -5.56
CA GLU A 211 14.41 0.60 -4.98
C GLU A 211 13.16 -0.03 -4.36
N VAL A 212 12.62 -1.08 -4.97
CA VAL A 212 11.58 -1.94 -4.39
C VAL A 212 11.92 -3.40 -4.69
N MET A 213 11.68 -4.28 -3.72
CA MET A 213 11.70 -5.73 -3.92
C MET A 213 10.27 -6.23 -3.77
N VAL A 214 9.80 -7.09 -4.68
CA VAL A 214 8.50 -7.74 -4.58
C VAL A 214 8.71 -9.25 -4.63
N SER A 215 8.09 -10.01 -3.74
CA SER A 215 8.19 -11.47 -3.79
C SER A 215 6.85 -12.15 -3.50
N GLN A 216 6.64 -13.32 -4.11
CA GLN A 216 5.48 -14.19 -3.87
C GLN A 216 4.12 -13.47 -3.96
N SER A 217 4.04 -12.50 -4.89
CA SER A 217 2.89 -11.63 -5.11
C SER A 217 2.02 -12.15 -6.27
N GLN A 218 0.77 -11.71 -6.45
CA GLN A 218 0.06 -12.02 -7.70
C GLN A 218 0.49 -11.10 -8.85
N GLN A 219 0.82 -9.84 -8.55
CA GLN A 219 1.37 -8.89 -9.51
C GLN A 219 2.56 -8.14 -8.89
N ALA A 220 3.54 -7.73 -9.69
CA ALA A 220 4.58 -6.80 -9.22
C ALA A 220 4.05 -5.37 -9.21
N PHE A 221 3.57 -4.89 -10.37
CA PHE A 221 3.04 -3.53 -10.53
C PHE A 221 1.65 -3.55 -11.15
N ARG A 222 0.73 -2.74 -10.60
CA ARG A 222 -0.64 -2.65 -11.09
C ARG A 222 -1.18 -1.22 -11.11
N ILE A 223 -1.58 -0.76 -12.28
CA ILE A 223 -2.50 0.38 -12.41
C ILE A 223 -3.87 -0.18 -12.74
N LYS A 224 -4.86 0.10 -11.91
CA LYS A 224 -6.25 -0.29 -12.16
C LYS A 224 -7.17 0.91 -12.04
N THR A 225 -8.08 1.08 -13.00
CA THR A 225 -9.07 2.15 -12.97
C THR A 225 -10.48 1.56 -13.00
N VAL A 226 -11.38 2.13 -12.20
CA VAL A 226 -12.78 1.69 -12.17
C VAL A 226 -13.42 1.98 -13.52
N LYS A 227 -14.04 0.97 -14.15
CA LYS A 227 -14.65 1.06 -15.48
C LYS A 227 -15.64 2.23 -15.60
N SER A 228 -16.42 2.48 -14.54
CA SER A 228 -17.44 3.53 -14.49
C SER A 228 -16.92 4.89 -13.99
N ALA A 229 -15.63 5.02 -13.66
CA ALA A 229 -15.07 6.31 -13.26
C ALA A 229 -15.04 7.28 -14.45
N THR A 230 -15.21 8.56 -14.14
CA THR A 230 -15.23 9.67 -15.09
C THR A 230 -14.43 10.83 -14.51
N ASN A 231 -13.93 11.74 -15.37
CA ASN A 231 -13.22 12.95 -14.97
C ASN A 231 -12.04 12.68 -14.02
N SER A 232 -11.30 11.60 -14.28
CA SER A 232 -10.16 11.18 -13.46
C SER A 232 -8.93 10.94 -14.34
N SER A 233 -7.75 10.94 -13.73
CA SER A 233 -6.50 10.63 -14.44
C SER A 233 -5.49 9.91 -13.55
N VAL A 234 -4.59 9.18 -14.20
CA VAL A 234 -3.36 8.63 -13.63
C VAL A 234 -2.22 9.09 -14.54
N SER A 235 -1.23 9.83 -14.01
CA SER A 235 -0.13 10.34 -14.82
C SER A 235 1.14 10.51 -13.98
N GLY A 236 2.30 10.43 -14.64
CA GLY A 236 3.61 10.72 -14.05
C GLY A 236 4.12 9.59 -13.15
N VAL A 237 3.89 8.34 -13.55
CA VAL A 237 4.32 7.15 -12.83
C VAL A 237 5.67 6.72 -13.36
N HIS A 238 6.67 6.59 -12.48
CA HIS A 238 8.03 6.29 -12.90
C HIS A 238 8.66 5.19 -12.05
N TYR A 239 8.85 4.01 -12.65
CA TYR A 239 9.49 2.87 -12.02
C TYR A 239 10.98 2.83 -12.35
N SER A 240 11.84 2.73 -11.33
CA SER A 240 13.29 2.58 -11.51
C SER A 240 13.87 1.55 -10.54
N GLY A 241 14.83 0.75 -11.00
CA GLY A 241 15.66 -0.11 -10.13
C GLY A 241 14.92 -1.16 -9.30
N ASN A 242 13.71 -1.56 -9.70
CA ASN A 242 12.91 -2.49 -8.89
C ASN A 242 13.23 -3.95 -9.24
N THR A 243 12.99 -4.85 -8.30
CA THR A 243 13.05 -6.30 -8.56
C THR A 243 11.78 -6.99 -8.09
N ALA A 244 11.31 -7.98 -8.84
CA ALA A 244 10.17 -8.79 -8.45
C ALA A 244 10.37 -10.26 -8.81
N THR A 245 9.97 -11.17 -7.93
CA THR A 245 10.07 -12.63 -8.17
C THR A 245 8.83 -13.38 -7.70
N GLY A 246 8.53 -14.51 -8.34
CA GLY A 246 7.43 -15.38 -7.92
C GLY A 246 6.05 -14.76 -8.14
N CYS A 247 5.91 -13.83 -9.10
CA CYS A 247 4.62 -13.24 -9.42
C CYS A 247 3.69 -14.28 -10.06
N THR A 248 2.52 -14.54 -9.46
CA THR A 248 1.65 -15.68 -9.84
C THR A 248 0.57 -15.38 -10.88
N LYS A 249 0.32 -14.11 -11.22
CA LYS A 249 -0.67 -13.71 -12.24
C LYS A 249 -0.08 -12.80 -13.31
N TYR A 250 0.56 -11.70 -12.92
CA TYR A 250 1.12 -10.73 -13.85
C TYR A 250 2.49 -10.25 -13.36
N GLY A 251 3.41 -9.88 -14.25
CA GLY A 251 4.53 -9.02 -13.87
C GLY A 251 4.01 -7.60 -13.69
N VAL A 252 3.58 -7.00 -14.81
CA VAL A 252 2.94 -5.69 -14.86
C VAL A 252 1.53 -5.81 -15.43
N ILE A 253 0.55 -5.15 -14.81
CA ILE A 253 -0.81 -5.03 -15.37
C ILE A 253 -1.32 -3.59 -15.31
N ILE A 254 -1.78 -3.06 -16.44
CA ILE A 254 -2.46 -1.77 -16.54
C ILE A 254 -3.85 -2.02 -17.12
N ASP A 255 -4.90 -1.83 -16.33
CA ASP A 255 -6.25 -2.28 -16.68
C ASP A 255 -7.34 -1.26 -16.30
N GLN A 256 -8.11 -0.84 -17.31
CA GLN A 256 -9.23 0.10 -17.14
C GLN A 256 -10.60 -0.56 -16.97
N SER A 257 -10.64 -1.87 -16.72
CA SER A 257 -11.88 -2.65 -16.65
C SER A 257 -12.37 -3.01 -15.24
N TYR A 258 -11.71 -2.50 -14.18
CA TYR A 258 -12.05 -2.85 -12.78
C TYR A 258 -13.53 -2.58 -12.46
N PRO A 259 -14.27 -3.48 -11.77
CA PRO A 259 -13.81 -4.61 -10.96
C PRO A 259 -13.44 -5.89 -11.72
N SER A 260 -13.64 -5.95 -13.04
CA SER A 260 -13.15 -7.06 -13.84
C SER A 260 -11.61 -7.02 -13.97
N THR A 261 -11.02 -8.08 -14.51
CA THR A 261 -9.61 -8.12 -14.90
C THR A 261 -9.53 -8.41 -16.40
N LEU A 262 -8.91 -7.49 -17.15
CA LEU A 262 -8.83 -7.52 -18.62
C LEU A 262 -10.19 -7.71 -19.31
N GLY A 263 -11.26 -7.15 -18.71
CA GLY A 263 -12.59 -7.08 -19.31
C GLY A 263 -12.72 -5.87 -20.25
N GLN A 264 -13.95 -5.49 -20.62
CA GLN A 264 -14.15 -4.29 -21.44
C GLN A 264 -13.72 -3.02 -20.66
N PRO A 265 -12.72 -2.27 -21.13
CA PRO A 265 -12.21 -1.09 -20.44
C PRO A 265 -13.22 0.06 -20.44
N GLY A 266 -13.11 0.93 -19.43
CA GLY A 266 -13.81 2.21 -19.37
C GLY A 266 -13.04 3.31 -20.09
N ASN A 267 -13.73 4.42 -20.41
CA ASN A 267 -13.16 5.54 -21.16
C ASN A 267 -13.11 6.86 -20.36
N GLY A 268 -13.44 6.84 -19.07
CA GLY A 268 -13.55 8.07 -18.26
C GLY A 268 -12.30 8.40 -17.42
N VAL A 269 -11.24 7.60 -17.53
CA VAL A 269 -9.96 7.83 -16.84
C VAL A 269 -8.84 7.93 -17.86
N THR A 270 -8.12 9.04 -17.90
CA THR A 270 -6.93 9.18 -18.77
C THR A 270 -5.71 8.61 -18.06
N ILE A 271 -4.93 7.78 -18.76
CA ILE A 271 -3.64 7.26 -18.27
C ILE A 271 -2.53 7.76 -19.19
N SER A 272 -1.52 8.42 -18.65
CA SER A 272 -0.37 8.91 -19.43
C SER A 272 0.93 8.81 -18.64
N ASP A 273 2.07 8.93 -19.32
CA ASP A 273 3.40 9.09 -18.70
C ASP A 273 3.69 8.00 -17.65
N ILE A 274 3.60 6.73 -18.08
CA ILE A 274 3.89 5.55 -17.26
C ILE A 274 5.20 4.95 -17.75
N ASP A 275 6.30 5.24 -17.05
CA ASP A 275 7.64 4.93 -17.54
C ASP A 275 8.38 3.94 -16.65
N PHE A 276 9.21 3.10 -17.28
CA PHE A 276 10.29 2.34 -16.65
C PHE A 276 11.61 2.84 -17.23
N SER A 277 12.30 3.71 -16.51
CA SER A 277 13.57 4.30 -16.94
C SER A 277 14.53 4.50 -15.77
N GLY A 278 15.76 4.95 -16.04
CA GLY A 278 16.82 5.05 -15.02
C GLY A 278 17.53 3.72 -14.81
N SER A 279 17.44 3.14 -13.61
CA SER A 279 17.98 1.80 -13.34
C SER A 279 17.02 0.71 -13.82
N LYS A 280 17.57 -0.38 -14.36
CA LYS A 280 16.78 -1.53 -14.83
C LYS A 280 15.87 -2.11 -13.73
N THR A 281 14.59 -2.25 -14.07
CA THR A 281 13.59 -3.00 -13.31
C THR A 281 13.51 -4.43 -13.83
N ASN A 282 13.74 -5.42 -12.95
CA ASN A 282 13.79 -6.85 -13.30
C ASN A 282 12.67 -7.64 -12.64
N ILE A 283 11.82 -8.30 -13.42
CA ILE A 283 10.66 -9.06 -12.93
C ILE A 283 10.74 -10.51 -13.44
N VAL A 284 10.60 -11.47 -12.55
CA VAL A 284 10.52 -12.91 -12.87
C VAL A 284 9.15 -13.44 -12.44
N VAL A 285 8.31 -13.77 -13.41
CA VAL A 285 6.96 -14.29 -13.16
C VAL A 285 6.95 -15.83 -13.15
N GLY A 286 5.94 -16.42 -12.48
CA GLY A 286 5.72 -17.86 -12.48
C GLY A 286 5.34 -18.41 -13.86
N SER A 287 5.47 -19.72 -14.07
CA SER A 287 5.25 -20.37 -15.37
C SER A 287 3.87 -20.14 -15.97
N ASP A 288 2.84 -20.00 -15.13
CA ASP A 288 1.45 -19.82 -15.56
C ASP A 288 1.02 -18.34 -15.62
N ALA A 289 1.91 -17.43 -15.21
CA ALA A 289 1.66 -16.00 -15.15
C ALA A 289 1.92 -15.31 -16.51
N GLU A 290 1.34 -14.13 -16.69
CA GLU A 290 1.60 -13.26 -17.83
C GLU A 290 2.70 -12.25 -17.47
N ARG A 291 3.60 -11.95 -18.41
CA ARG A 291 4.66 -10.97 -18.16
C ARG A 291 4.12 -9.56 -18.05
N VAL A 292 3.52 -9.05 -19.12
CA VAL A 292 2.90 -7.71 -19.11
C VAL A 292 1.57 -7.71 -19.83
N ALA A 293 0.54 -7.16 -19.20
CA ALA A 293 -0.78 -6.96 -19.81
C ALA A 293 -1.21 -5.49 -19.73
N VAL A 294 -1.73 -4.95 -20.83
CA VAL A 294 -2.27 -3.58 -20.92
C VAL A 294 -3.65 -3.65 -21.59
N ASN A 295 -4.65 -3.08 -20.91
CA ASN A 295 -6.03 -3.03 -21.37
C ASN A 295 -6.59 -1.61 -21.21
N CYS A 296 -6.39 -0.82 -22.26
CA CYS A 296 -6.76 0.58 -22.31
C CYS A 296 -8.10 0.79 -23.03
N GLY A 297 -8.88 1.75 -22.53
CA GLY A 297 -10.01 2.31 -23.23
C GLY A 297 -9.58 3.04 -24.50
N SER A 298 -10.54 3.27 -25.40
CA SER A 298 -10.25 3.91 -26.68
C SER A 298 -9.85 5.37 -26.46
N GLY A 299 -8.58 5.70 -26.77
CA GLY A 299 -8.06 7.07 -26.67
C GLY A 299 -7.81 7.56 -25.24
N THR A 300 -7.88 6.69 -24.23
CA THR A 300 -7.67 7.07 -22.83
C THR A 300 -6.27 6.82 -22.32
N CYS A 301 -5.54 5.87 -22.90
CA CYS A 301 -4.10 5.78 -22.71
C CYS A 301 -3.41 6.64 -23.77
N THR A 302 -2.62 7.61 -23.33
CA THR A 302 -2.05 8.65 -24.21
C THR A 302 -0.55 8.83 -23.97
N GLY A 303 0.08 9.53 -24.91
CA GLY A 303 1.50 9.83 -24.88
C GLY A 303 2.37 8.65 -25.34
N THR A 304 3.65 8.76 -25.01
CA THR A 304 4.66 7.73 -25.24
C THR A 304 5.14 7.26 -23.88
N TRP A 305 5.16 5.94 -23.67
CA TRP A 305 5.62 5.33 -22.43
C TRP A 305 6.98 4.68 -22.71
N ASP A 306 8.02 5.15 -22.02
CA ASP A 306 9.36 4.60 -22.15
C ASP A 306 9.54 3.43 -21.18
N TRP A 307 9.56 2.22 -21.73
CA TRP A 307 9.76 0.98 -20.97
C TRP A 307 11.11 0.31 -21.28
N SER A 308 12.08 1.09 -21.75
CA SER A 308 13.43 0.59 -22.10
C SER A 308 14.16 -0.10 -20.93
N GLU A 309 13.88 0.32 -19.69
CA GLU A 309 14.47 -0.27 -18.49
C GLU A 309 13.57 -1.30 -17.81
N LEU A 310 12.55 -1.81 -18.50
CA LEU A 310 11.72 -2.93 -18.01
C LEU A 310 12.19 -4.26 -18.61
N GLU A 311 12.62 -5.17 -17.74
CA GLU A 311 12.88 -6.57 -18.11
C GLU A 311 11.93 -7.51 -17.36
N VAL A 312 11.14 -8.28 -18.10
CA VAL A 312 10.22 -9.28 -17.54
C VAL A 312 10.50 -10.63 -18.18
N SER A 313 10.68 -11.67 -17.36
CA SER A 313 10.98 -13.04 -17.79
C SER A 313 10.10 -14.07 -17.10
N GLY A 314 10.12 -15.31 -17.60
CA GLY A 314 9.21 -16.37 -17.18
C GLY A 314 7.84 -16.27 -17.85
N GLY A 315 6.94 -17.17 -17.45
CA GLY A 315 5.54 -17.19 -17.89
C GLY A 315 5.33 -17.10 -19.41
N LYS A 316 4.24 -16.46 -19.79
CA LYS A 316 3.86 -16.19 -21.19
C LYS A 316 3.69 -14.70 -21.46
N ALA A 317 3.67 -14.31 -22.73
CA ALA A 317 3.33 -12.94 -23.11
C ALA A 317 1.89 -12.63 -22.68
N GLY A 318 1.68 -11.46 -22.07
CA GLY A 318 0.35 -10.91 -21.87
C GLY A 318 -0.08 -10.04 -23.05
N ASN A 319 -1.36 -9.70 -23.12
CA ASN A 319 -1.90 -8.89 -24.21
C ASN A 319 -1.72 -7.39 -23.94
N ILE A 320 -1.25 -6.66 -24.93
CA ILE A 320 -1.23 -5.18 -24.94
C ILE A 320 -2.30 -4.72 -25.94
N THR A 321 -3.34 -4.07 -25.42
CA THR A 321 -4.55 -3.72 -26.19
C THR A 321 -5.00 -2.30 -25.88
N GLY A 322 -5.54 -1.63 -26.90
CA GLY A 322 -6.05 -0.26 -26.78
C GLY A 322 -4.98 0.83 -26.67
N PHE A 323 -3.69 0.48 -26.75
CA PHE A 323 -2.58 1.43 -26.68
C PHE A 323 -1.35 0.91 -27.44
N SER A 324 -0.72 1.78 -28.22
CA SER A 324 0.47 1.47 -29.03
C SER A 324 1.64 2.44 -28.78
N GLY A 325 1.55 3.28 -27.75
CA GLY A 325 2.58 4.28 -27.41
C GLY A 325 3.71 3.74 -26.54
N ILE A 326 3.78 2.43 -26.27
CA ILE A 326 4.85 1.81 -25.50
C ILE A 326 6.09 1.66 -26.38
N THR A 327 7.25 2.09 -25.87
CA THR A 327 8.55 2.03 -26.56
C THR A 327 9.59 1.36 -25.67
N GLY A 328 10.69 0.89 -26.25
CA GLY A 328 11.79 0.27 -25.49
C GLY A 328 11.51 -1.14 -24.94
N PHE A 329 10.25 -1.61 -24.98
CA PHE A 329 9.85 -2.92 -24.48
C PHE A 329 9.21 -3.80 -25.57
N SER A 330 9.51 -5.09 -25.52
CA SER A 330 8.81 -6.11 -26.29
C SER A 330 8.74 -7.41 -25.49
N GLN A 331 7.74 -8.23 -25.78
CA GLN A 331 7.58 -9.56 -25.22
C GLN A 331 7.14 -10.51 -26.34
N THR A 332 7.64 -11.74 -26.34
CA THR A 332 7.33 -12.78 -27.34
C THR A 332 6.63 -13.98 -26.75
#